data_AF-A0A1L7GBP0-F1
#
_entry.id   AF-A0A1L7GBP0-F1
#
_cell.length_a   1.000
_cell.length_b   1.000
_cell.length_c   1.000
_cell.angle_alpha   90.00
_cell.angle_beta   90.00
_cell.angle_gamma   90.00
#
_symmetry.space_group_name_H-M   'P 1'
#
loop_
_entity.id
_entity.type
_entity.pdbx_description
1 polymer ?
#
loop_
_entity_poly.entity_id
_entity_poly.type
_entity_poly.pdbx_seq_one_letter_code
_entity_poly.pdbx_strand_id
1 'polypeptide(L)'
;MSFSIQAGCPAVRKCESAADMADAVGEMYSSEAEDVILVWNLVPVRVPYGYDLAALLDDLVPLLEEIRQAEFSETEVFWGSDTFSAEWKIAREGDSLRIQARWHSTLGNYESLLTERGDAVVHAQVFASEWAKVLRRIVTDIEAEAVQLDDDDLFLRAKALIAA
;
A
#
# COMPACT_ATOMS: atom_id res chain seq x y z
N MET A 1 -2.73 -8.90 16.55
CA MET A 1 -3.15 -8.03 15.43
C MET A 1 -3.01 -8.84 14.17
N SER A 2 -4.06 -8.88 13.35
CA SER A 2 -4.13 -9.60 12.08
C SER A 2 -3.52 -8.82 10.92
N PHE A 3 -3.50 -7.49 11.03
CA PHE A 3 -3.01 -6.59 9.99
C PHE A 3 -2.34 -5.37 10.64
N SER A 4 -1.13 -5.04 10.22
CA SER A 4 -0.44 -3.79 10.57
C SER A 4 0.67 -3.49 9.58
N ILE A 5 1.06 -2.23 9.43
CA ILE A 5 2.10 -1.79 8.52
C ILE A 5 3.17 -0.97 9.26
N GLN A 6 4.42 -1.33 9.03
CA GLN A 6 5.58 -0.51 9.38
C GLN A 6 6.10 0.15 8.10
N ALA A 7 5.88 1.46 7.96
CA ALA A 7 6.29 2.23 6.78
C ALA A 7 7.81 2.47 6.72
N GLY A 8 8.53 2.50 7.84
CA GLY A 8 9.96 2.81 7.85
C GLY A 8 10.27 4.27 7.51
N CYS A 9 11.52 4.56 7.16
CA CYS A 9 11.98 5.90 6.77
C CYS A 9 13.05 5.78 5.66
N PRO A 10 12.67 5.28 4.47
CA PRO A 10 13.61 5.04 3.38
C PRO A 10 14.34 6.33 2.95
N ALA A 11 15.61 6.17 2.59
CA ALA A 11 16.36 7.25 1.96
C ALA A 11 15.83 7.50 0.54
N VAL A 12 15.77 8.78 0.17
CA VAL A 12 15.29 9.24 -1.14
C VAL A 12 16.45 9.70 -2.01
N ARG A 13 16.34 9.45 -3.31
CA ARG A 13 17.14 10.06 -4.36
C ARG A 13 16.42 11.30 -4.85
N LYS A 14 17.20 12.27 -5.33
CA LYS A 14 16.65 13.46 -5.96
C LYS A 14 15.87 13.07 -7.22
N CYS A 15 14.61 13.49 -7.29
CA CYS A 15 13.75 13.42 -8.48
C CYS A 15 13.29 14.85 -8.78
N GLU A 16 13.50 15.33 -10.01
CA GLU A 16 13.12 16.70 -10.39
C GLU A 16 11.69 16.77 -10.90
N SER A 17 11.29 15.78 -11.71
CA SER A 17 9.97 15.67 -12.31
C SER A 17 9.64 14.21 -12.57
N ALA A 18 8.36 13.86 -12.48
CA ALA A 18 7.84 12.54 -12.79
C ALA A 18 6.48 12.64 -13.49
N ALA A 19 6.10 11.61 -14.23
CA ALA A 19 4.82 11.59 -14.94
C ALA A 19 3.63 11.66 -13.97
N ASP A 20 3.70 10.90 -12.88
CA ASP A 20 2.67 10.82 -11.84
C ASP A 20 3.28 10.43 -10.49
N MET A 21 2.44 10.22 -9.48
CA MET A 21 2.86 9.81 -8.14
C MET A 21 3.55 8.44 -8.10
N ALA A 22 3.11 7.48 -8.91
CA ALA A 22 3.69 6.13 -8.94
C ALA A 22 5.10 6.18 -9.56
N ASP A 23 5.25 6.91 -10.66
CA ASP A 23 6.53 7.17 -11.32
C ASP A 23 7.51 7.89 -10.38
N ALA A 24 7.05 8.92 -9.66
CA ALA A 24 7.87 9.61 -8.66
C ALA A 24 8.41 8.66 -7.58
N VAL A 25 7.57 7.76 -7.06
CA VAL A 25 7.99 6.75 -6.08
C VAL A 25 9.02 5.79 -6.68
N GLY A 26 8.81 5.36 -7.93
CA GLY A 26 9.74 4.50 -8.66
C GLY A 26 11.12 5.12 -8.85
N GLU A 27 11.18 6.44 -9.11
CA GLU A 27 12.45 7.15 -9.29
C GLU A 27 13.13 7.52 -7.97
N MET A 28 12.36 7.97 -6.98
CA MET A 28 12.89 8.48 -5.71
C MET A 28 13.49 7.38 -4.84
N TYR A 29 12.82 6.24 -4.72
CA TYR A 29 13.27 5.20 -3.81
C TYR A 29 14.16 4.18 -4.51
N SER A 30 15.38 4.01 -4.00
CA SER A 30 16.28 2.98 -4.53
C SER A 30 15.79 1.57 -4.22
N SER A 31 16.16 0.59 -5.04
CA SER A 31 15.98 -0.84 -4.75
C SER A 31 16.70 -1.33 -3.48
N GLU A 32 17.66 -0.55 -2.96
CA GLU A 32 18.39 -0.83 -1.71
C GLU A 32 17.79 -0.10 -0.50
N ALA A 33 16.69 0.65 -0.68
CA ALA A 33 16.04 1.37 0.41
C ALA A 33 15.36 0.40 1.39
N GLU A 34 14.96 0.91 2.54
CA GLU A 34 14.12 0.16 3.48
C GLU A 34 12.79 -0.20 2.82
N ASP A 35 12.27 -1.40 3.13
CA ASP A 35 10.96 -1.84 2.64
C ASP A 35 9.85 -1.47 3.63
N VAL A 36 8.63 -1.34 3.11
CA VAL A 36 7.43 -1.44 3.94
C VAL A 36 7.31 -2.87 4.45
N ILE A 37 6.99 -3.03 5.74
CA ILE A 37 6.65 -4.34 6.32
C ILE A 37 5.16 -4.40 6.56
N LEU A 38 4.46 -5.19 5.74
CA LEU A 38 3.07 -5.59 5.95
C LEU A 38 3.04 -6.83 6.85
N VAL A 39 2.44 -6.74 8.02
CA VAL A 39 2.26 -7.88 8.92
C VAL A 39 0.88 -8.47 8.72
N TRP A 40 0.84 -9.69 8.18
CA TRP A 40 -0.38 -10.46 7.94
C TRP A 40 -0.46 -11.66 8.89
N ASN A 41 -1.40 -11.63 9.84
CA ASN A 41 -1.58 -12.69 10.84
C ASN A 41 -0.25 -13.16 11.48
N LEU A 42 0.57 -12.18 11.88
CA LEU A 42 1.91 -12.32 12.47
C LEU A 42 3.02 -12.78 11.50
N VAL A 43 2.76 -12.84 10.20
CA VAL A 43 3.76 -13.10 9.16
C VAL A 43 4.16 -11.77 8.53
N PRO A 44 5.43 -11.36 8.62
CA PRO A 44 5.91 -10.16 7.96
C PRO A 44 6.11 -10.41 6.46
N VAL A 45 5.55 -9.53 5.64
CA VAL A 45 5.70 -9.47 4.19
C VAL A 45 6.41 -8.17 3.85
N ARG A 46 7.50 -8.26 3.11
CA ARG A 46 8.28 -7.10 2.65
C ARG A 46 7.69 -6.59 1.34
N VAL A 47 7.50 -5.28 1.25
CA VAL A 47 7.02 -4.58 0.06
C VAL A 47 8.00 -3.42 -0.23
N PRO A 48 8.92 -3.59 -1.18
CA PRO A 48 9.86 -2.56 -1.60
C PRO A 48 9.15 -1.29 -2.09
N TYR A 49 9.71 -0.13 -1.72
CA TYR A 49 9.15 1.17 -2.07
C TYR A 49 9.21 1.46 -3.59
N GLY A 50 10.41 1.48 -4.16
CA GLY A 50 10.62 1.94 -5.54
C GLY A 50 10.19 0.96 -6.63
N TYR A 51 9.64 -0.20 -6.27
CA TYR A 51 9.22 -1.20 -7.24
C TYR A 51 7.79 -1.67 -6.96
N ASP A 52 7.61 -2.48 -5.92
CA ASP A 52 6.29 -3.03 -5.60
C ASP A 52 5.32 -1.92 -5.22
N LEU A 53 5.66 -1.09 -4.23
CA LEU A 53 4.73 -0.07 -3.74
C LEU A 53 4.36 0.96 -4.81
N ALA A 54 5.29 1.37 -5.67
CA ALA A 54 5.00 2.21 -6.83
C ALA A 54 3.89 1.61 -7.70
N ALA A 55 4.00 0.32 -8.03
CA ALA A 55 2.99 -0.39 -8.83
C ALA A 55 1.64 -0.57 -8.11
N LEU A 56 1.61 -0.54 -6.76
CA LEU A 56 0.37 -0.71 -5.99
C LEU A 56 -0.42 0.60 -5.83
N LEU A 57 0.19 1.77 -6.03
CA LEU A 57 -0.42 3.06 -5.67
C LEU A 57 -1.72 3.34 -6.43
N ASP A 58 -1.75 3.02 -7.72
CA ASP A 58 -2.89 3.25 -8.60
C ASP A 58 -4.14 2.51 -8.16
N ASP A 59 -3.99 1.32 -7.56
CA ASP A 59 -5.09 0.53 -7.02
C ASP A 59 -5.33 0.79 -5.53
N LEU A 60 -4.27 1.11 -4.77
CA LEU A 60 -4.35 1.33 -3.33
C LEU A 60 -5.15 2.59 -2.98
N VAL A 61 -4.91 3.70 -3.68
CA VAL A 61 -5.60 4.97 -3.38
C VAL A 61 -7.12 4.85 -3.62
N PRO A 62 -7.60 4.38 -4.80
CA PRO A 62 -9.02 4.11 -5.00
C PRO A 62 -9.61 3.13 -3.99
N LEU A 63 -8.90 2.05 -3.66
CA LEU A 63 -9.36 1.07 -2.67
C LEU A 63 -9.62 1.73 -1.30
N LEU A 64 -8.72 2.60 -0.85
CA LEU A 64 -8.88 3.30 0.42
C LEU A 64 -10.04 4.31 0.38
N GLU A 65 -10.27 4.95 -0.76
CA GLU A 65 -11.45 5.81 -0.96
C GLU A 65 -12.74 5.00 -0.88
N GLU A 66 -12.81 3.84 -1.56
CA GLU A 66 -13.95 2.93 -1.56
C GLU A 66 -14.26 2.46 -0.13
N ILE A 67 -13.28 1.93 0.61
CA ILE A 67 -13.47 1.41 1.97
C ILE A 67 -14.03 2.47 2.93
N ARG A 68 -13.71 3.76 2.71
CA ARG A 68 -14.22 4.87 3.54
C ARG A 68 -15.69 5.18 3.27
N GLN A 69 -16.25 4.76 2.14
CA GLN A 69 -17.66 4.98 1.82
C GLN A 69 -18.56 4.16 2.74
N ALA A 70 -19.66 4.77 3.20
CA ALA A 70 -20.62 4.10 4.07
C ALA A 70 -21.33 2.92 3.37
N GLU A 71 -21.45 2.99 2.05
CA GLU A 71 -22.11 1.98 1.20
C GLU A 71 -21.18 0.84 0.77
N PHE A 72 -19.88 0.92 1.12
CA PHE A 72 -18.92 -0.12 0.77
C PHE A 72 -19.32 -1.48 1.36
N SER A 73 -19.49 -2.47 0.47
CA SER A 73 -19.81 -3.85 0.84
C SER A 73 -18.64 -4.79 0.57
N GLU A 74 -18.12 -4.81 -0.65
CA GLU A 74 -17.05 -5.69 -1.07
C GLU A 74 -16.30 -5.14 -2.28
N THR A 75 -15.05 -5.55 -2.45
CA THR A 75 -14.25 -5.29 -3.64
C THR A 75 -13.18 -6.39 -3.80
N GLU A 76 -12.58 -6.45 -4.99
CA GLU A 76 -11.48 -7.35 -5.30
C GLU A 76 -10.35 -6.55 -5.95
N VAL A 77 -9.13 -6.75 -5.47
CA VAL A 77 -7.94 -6.04 -5.96
C VAL A 77 -6.83 -7.03 -6.28
N PHE A 78 -6.13 -6.75 -7.37
CA PHE A 78 -5.07 -7.59 -7.91
C PHE A 78 -3.74 -6.84 -7.77
N TRP A 79 -2.93 -7.25 -6.81
CA TRP A 79 -1.59 -6.72 -6.63
C TRP A 79 -0.65 -7.41 -7.62
N GLY A 80 -0.16 -6.64 -8.59
CA GLY A 80 0.69 -7.15 -9.68
C GLY A 80 2.08 -6.55 -9.65
N SER A 81 2.99 -7.10 -8.84
CA SER A 81 4.42 -6.81 -8.94
C SER A 81 5.26 -8.09 -8.84
N ASP A 82 6.53 -8.01 -9.23
CA ASP A 82 7.41 -9.19 -9.33
C ASP A 82 7.67 -9.83 -7.95
N THR A 83 7.87 -9.02 -6.91
CA THR A 83 8.21 -9.50 -5.56
C THR A 83 7.07 -9.42 -4.56
N PHE A 84 5.92 -8.86 -4.96
CA PHE A 84 4.68 -8.85 -4.22
C PHE A 84 3.51 -8.96 -5.20
N SER A 85 2.92 -10.16 -5.27
CA SER A 85 1.71 -10.40 -6.03
C SER A 85 0.71 -11.24 -5.26
N ALA A 86 -0.53 -10.75 -5.21
CA ALA A 86 -1.64 -11.42 -4.56
C ALA A 86 -2.99 -10.89 -5.06
N GLU A 87 -4.03 -11.71 -4.93
CA GLU A 87 -5.42 -11.31 -5.12
C GLU A 87 -6.06 -11.13 -3.75
N TRP A 88 -6.63 -9.97 -3.45
CA TRP A 88 -7.35 -9.73 -2.21
C TRP A 88 -8.83 -9.51 -2.49
N LYS A 89 -9.68 -10.34 -1.89
CA LYS A 89 -11.12 -10.11 -1.78
C LYS A 89 -11.41 -9.49 -0.43
N ILE A 90 -11.93 -8.28 -0.44
CA ILE A 90 -12.18 -7.49 0.77
C ILE A 90 -13.69 -7.35 0.92
N ALA A 91 -14.23 -7.80 2.04
CA ALA A 91 -15.64 -7.67 2.38
C ALA A 91 -15.82 -6.94 3.71
N ARG A 92 -16.81 -6.05 3.80
CA ARG A 92 -17.17 -5.35 5.02
C ARG A 92 -18.11 -6.20 5.88
N GLU A 93 -17.71 -6.40 7.12
CA GLU A 93 -18.46 -7.12 8.15
C GLU A 93 -18.64 -6.20 9.37
N GLY A 94 -19.67 -5.35 9.31
CA GLY A 94 -19.87 -4.28 10.28
C GLY A 94 -18.76 -3.22 10.20
N ASP A 95 -18.05 -3.02 11.31
CA ASP A 95 -16.92 -2.08 11.38
C ASP A 95 -15.58 -2.72 10.96
N SER A 96 -15.59 -4.02 10.66
CA SER A 96 -14.41 -4.77 10.25
C SER A 96 -14.41 -5.07 8.75
N LEU A 97 -13.22 -5.33 8.22
CA LEU A 97 -12.97 -5.86 6.90
C LEU A 97 -12.45 -7.29 7.08
N ARG A 98 -13.05 -8.24 6.36
CA ARG A 98 -12.47 -9.56 6.12
C ARG A 98 -11.75 -9.51 4.78
N ILE A 99 -10.47 -9.87 4.78
CA ILE A 99 -9.62 -9.87 3.61
C ILE A 99 -9.16 -11.29 3.35
N GLN A 100 -9.63 -11.86 2.26
CA GLN A 100 -9.22 -13.17 1.77
C GLN A 100 -8.12 -12.96 0.74
N ALA A 101 -6.93 -13.49 1.01
CA ALA A 101 -5.78 -13.30 0.15
C ALA A 101 -5.38 -14.61 -0.53
N ARG A 102 -5.18 -14.54 -1.84
CA ARG A 102 -4.49 -15.56 -2.61
C ARG A 102 -3.10 -15.03 -2.96
N TRP A 103 -2.07 -15.60 -2.34
CA TRP A 103 -0.68 -15.19 -2.51
C TRP A 103 -0.04 -15.90 -3.71
N HIS A 104 0.62 -15.13 -4.58
CA HIS A 104 1.29 -15.64 -5.78
C HIS A 104 2.81 -15.47 -5.72
N SER A 105 3.27 -14.31 -5.25
CA SER A 105 4.69 -13.99 -5.09
C SER A 105 4.89 -13.10 -3.88
N THR A 106 5.84 -13.44 -3.02
CA THR A 106 6.27 -12.65 -1.87
C THR A 106 7.77 -12.75 -1.69
N LEU A 107 8.41 -11.64 -1.34
CA LEU A 107 9.83 -11.64 -1.05
C LEU A 107 10.14 -12.56 0.16
N GLY A 108 10.84 -13.67 -0.09
CA GLY A 108 11.13 -14.70 0.92
C GLY A 108 10.32 -15.99 0.76
N ASN A 109 9.42 -16.07 -0.22
CA ASN A 109 8.60 -17.24 -0.54
C ASN A 109 7.73 -17.73 0.63
N TYR A 110 7.01 -16.79 1.28
CA TYR A 110 6.17 -17.07 2.44
C TYR A 110 4.71 -17.41 2.08
N GLU A 111 4.38 -17.62 0.80
CA GLU A 111 3.00 -17.77 0.30
C GLU A 111 2.28 -18.93 0.98
N SER A 112 2.97 -20.06 1.17
CA SER A 112 2.40 -21.24 1.83
C SER A 112 2.06 -20.96 3.29
N LEU A 113 2.94 -20.25 4.01
CA LEU A 113 2.71 -19.86 5.40
C LEU A 113 1.58 -18.83 5.52
N LEU A 114 1.57 -17.83 4.63
CA LEU A 114 0.51 -16.82 4.58
C LEU A 114 -0.86 -17.45 4.31
N THR A 115 -0.92 -18.41 3.40
CA THR A 115 -2.13 -19.19 3.10
C THR A 115 -2.58 -20.01 4.32
N GLU A 116 -1.67 -20.65 5.04
CA GLU A 116 -1.99 -21.40 6.27
C GLU A 116 -2.54 -20.50 7.38
N ARG A 117 -2.06 -19.25 7.46
CA ARG A 117 -2.54 -18.26 8.43
C ARG A 117 -3.93 -17.72 8.13
N GLY A 118 -4.43 -17.92 6.91
CA GLY A 118 -5.79 -17.59 6.49
C GLY A 118 -6.07 -16.08 6.43
N ASP A 119 -7.37 -15.77 6.43
CA ASP A 119 -7.91 -14.43 6.20
C ASP A 119 -7.49 -13.42 7.28
N ALA A 120 -7.23 -12.18 6.87
CA ALA A 120 -7.07 -11.08 7.82
C ALA A 120 -8.43 -10.49 8.16
N VAL A 121 -8.69 -10.28 9.45
CA VAL A 121 -9.88 -9.55 9.93
C VAL A 121 -9.42 -8.34 10.70
N VAL A 122 -9.70 -7.14 10.20
CA VAL A 122 -9.18 -5.88 10.74
C VAL A 122 -10.27 -4.81 10.76
N HIS A 123 -10.28 -3.95 11.77
CA HIS A 123 -11.20 -2.81 11.78
C HIS A 123 -10.94 -1.89 10.58
N ALA A 124 -11.98 -1.43 9.88
CA ALA A 124 -11.83 -0.65 8.65
C ALA A 124 -10.99 0.62 8.88
N GLN A 125 -11.23 1.32 9.99
CA GLN A 125 -10.42 2.47 10.40
C GLN A 125 -8.94 2.11 10.63
N VAL A 126 -8.65 0.93 11.20
CA VAL A 126 -7.26 0.48 11.41
C VAL A 126 -6.61 0.22 10.06
N PHE A 127 -7.25 -0.54 9.17
CA PHE A 127 -6.75 -0.80 7.82
C PHE A 127 -6.39 0.49 7.08
N ALA A 128 -7.32 1.46 7.06
CA ALA A 128 -7.09 2.76 6.45
C ALA A 128 -5.94 3.53 7.12
N SER A 129 -5.86 3.52 8.45
CA SER A 129 -4.80 4.22 9.18
C SER A 129 -3.41 3.61 8.96
N GLU A 130 -3.32 2.29 8.78
CA GLU A 130 -2.06 1.59 8.53
C GLU A 130 -1.50 2.00 7.15
N TRP A 131 -2.33 2.00 6.11
CA TRP A 131 -1.94 2.48 4.79
C TRP A 131 -1.69 3.99 4.75
N ALA A 132 -2.44 4.78 5.50
CA ALA A 132 -2.23 6.23 5.60
C ALA A 132 -0.82 6.57 6.16
N LYS A 133 -0.18 5.70 6.95
CA LYS A 133 1.22 5.89 7.36
C LYS A 133 2.17 5.87 6.15
N VAL A 134 1.94 4.93 5.23
CA VAL A 134 2.74 4.76 4.01
C VAL A 134 2.50 5.93 3.07
N LEU A 135 1.24 6.26 2.79
CA LEU A 135 0.89 7.41 1.94
C LEU A 135 1.46 8.71 2.48
N ARG A 136 1.38 8.93 3.80
CA ARG A 136 1.96 10.12 4.44
C ARG A 136 3.47 10.20 4.21
N ARG A 137 4.18 9.08 4.29
CA ARG A 137 5.63 9.05 4.04
C ARG A 137 5.93 9.46 2.60
N ILE A 138 5.25 8.84 1.63
CA ILE A 138 5.43 9.15 0.21
C ILE A 138 5.13 10.62 -0.08
N VAL A 139 3.96 11.11 0.37
CA VAL A 139 3.55 12.50 0.14
C VAL A 139 4.58 13.47 0.74
N THR A 140 5.04 13.21 1.96
CA THR A 140 6.03 14.06 2.63
C THR A 140 7.34 14.11 1.84
N ASP A 141 7.76 12.99 1.26
CA ASP A 141 9.00 12.90 0.49
C ASP A 141 8.90 13.63 -0.84
N ILE A 142 7.80 13.43 -1.58
CA ILE A 142 7.52 14.15 -2.83
C ILE A 142 7.52 15.67 -2.59
N GLU A 143 6.89 16.13 -1.49
CA GLU A 143 6.88 17.55 -1.12
C GLU A 143 8.27 18.06 -0.70
N ALA A 144 9.04 17.26 0.04
CA ALA A 144 10.37 17.64 0.51
C ALA A 144 11.38 17.78 -0.64
N GLU A 145 11.30 16.89 -1.64
CA GLU A 145 12.13 16.95 -2.85
C GLU A 145 11.58 17.94 -3.89
N ALA A 146 10.40 18.52 -3.66
CA ALA A 146 9.72 19.45 -4.56
C ALA A 146 9.58 18.90 -5.99
N VAL A 147 9.22 17.62 -6.10
CA VAL A 147 9.04 16.92 -7.38
C VAL A 147 7.91 17.57 -8.19
N GLN A 148 8.15 17.83 -9.47
CA GLN A 148 7.13 18.30 -10.41
C GLN A 148 6.38 17.10 -10.98
N LEU A 149 5.08 16.99 -10.71
CA LEU A 149 4.23 15.94 -11.28
C LEU A 149 3.49 16.49 -12.49
N ASP A 150 3.56 15.78 -13.63
CA ASP A 150 2.81 16.13 -14.83
C ASP A 150 1.30 15.86 -14.63
N ASP A 151 0.96 14.75 -13.97
CA ASP A 151 -0.36 14.41 -13.46
C ASP A 151 -0.33 14.29 -11.93
N ASP A 152 -1.00 15.21 -11.23
CA ASP A 152 -1.05 15.25 -9.77
C ASP A 152 -2.35 14.67 -9.18
N ASP A 153 -3.25 14.06 -9.96
CA ASP A 153 -4.56 13.57 -9.47
C ASP A 153 -4.40 12.56 -8.33
N LEU A 154 -3.62 11.50 -8.56
CA LEU A 154 -3.40 10.44 -7.55
C LEU A 154 -2.75 11.01 -6.29
N PHE A 155 -1.82 11.95 -6.46
CA PHE A 155 -1.13 12.63 -5.36
C PHE A 155 -2.10 13.47 -4.52
N LEU A 156 -2.97 14.25 -5.16
CA LEU A 156 -3.98 15.06 -4.47
C LEU A 156 -5.01 14.19 -3.75
N ARG A 157 -5.41 13.07 -4.33
CA ARG A 157 -6.30 12.08 -3.71
C ARG A 157 -5.66 11.41 -2.50
N ALA A 158 -4.39 10.99 -2.60
CA ALA A 158 -3.62 10.49 -1.48
C ALA A 158 -3.52 11.53 -0.34
N LYS A 159 -3.31 12.82 -0.68
CA LYS A 159 -3.31 13.93 0.29
C LYS A 159 -4.66 14.10 0.99
N ALA A 160 -5.76 13.99 0.27
CA ALA A 160 -7.09 14.05 0.86
C ALA A 160 -7.33 12.89 1.84
N LEU A 161 -6.89 11.68 1.49
CA LEU A 161 -7.00 10.49 2.35
C LEU A 161 -6.23 10.61 3.68
N ILE A 162 -5.03 11.20 3.67
CA ILE A 162 -4.20 11.32 4.88
C ILE A 162 -4.63 12.46 5.82
N ALA A 163 -5.39 13.43 5.31
CA ALA A 163 -5.85 14.61 6.06
C ALA A 163 -7.15 14.36 6.84
N ALA A 164 -7.88 13.31 6.49
CA ALA A 164 -9.20 12.99 7.01
C ALA A 164 -9.18 11.80 7.99
#